data_AF-A0A4Q4BQK0-F1
#
_entry.id   AF-A0A4Q4BQK0-F1
#
_cell.length_a   1.000
_cell.length_b   1.000
_cell.length_c   1.000
_cell.angle_alpha   90.00
_cell.angle_beta   90.00
_cell.angle_gamma   90.00
#
_symmetry.space_group_name_H-M   'P 1'
#
loop_
_entity.id
_entity.type
_entity.pdbx_description
1 polymer ?
#
loop_
_entity_poly.entity_id
_entity_poly.type
_entity_poly.pdbx_seq_one_letter_code
_entity_poly.pdbx_strand_id
1 'polypeptide(L)' 'MRLPRDLIDSKIDALVSVLPGLLVGATGAQRCAELDELTASLLEQCHPEDREHVRMRLGELSRQLGMPPA' A
#
# COMPACT_ATOMS: atom_id res chain seq x y z
N MET A 1 -16.71 -12.64 6.30
CA MET A 1 -16.77 -11.42 7.14
C MET A 1 -16.36 -10.26 6.27
N ARG A 2 -17.20 -9.23 6.13
CA ARG A 2 -16.81 -7.98 5.42
C ARG A 2 -15.78 -7.26 6.29
N LEU A 3 -14.61 -6.92 5.74
CA LEU A 3 -13.79 -5.88 6.36
C LEU A 3 -14.47 -4.54 6.11
N PRO A 4 -14.80 -3.74 7.14
CA PRO A 4 -15.31 -2.40 6.94
C PRO A 4 -14.23 -1.53 6.27
N ARG A 5 -14.64 -0.58 5.43
CA ARG A 5 -13.71 0.34 4.73
C ARG A 5 -12.74 1.04 5.68
N ASP A 6 -13.19 1.41 6.87
CA ASP A 6 -12.33 1.99 7.92
C ASP A 6 -11.17 1.08 8.31
N LEU A 7 -11.34 -0.24 8.26
CA LEU A 7 -10.29 -1.21 8.57
C LEU A 7 -9.31 -1.37 7.40
N ILE A 8 -9.76 -1.14 6.16
CA ILE A 8 -8.91 -1.09 4.97
C ILE A 8 -8.06 0.19 5.01
N ASP A 9 -8.67 1.34 5.25
CA ASP A 9 -7.96 2.61 5.38
C ASP A 9 -6.96 2.57 6.55
N SER A 10 -7.36 2.03 7.71
CA SER A 10 -6.45 1.89 8.85
C SER A 10 -5.26 0.95 8.57
N LYS A 11 -5.45 -0.11 7.76
CA LYS A 11 -4.35 -0.99 7.32
C LYS A 11 -3.42 -0.29 6.33
N ILE A 12 -3.96 0.51 5.42
CA ILE A 12 -3.17 1.32 4.50
C ILE A 12 -2.37 2.36 5.29
N ASP A 13 -2.99 3.11 6.20
CA ASP A 13 -2.32 4.09 7.07
C ASP A 13 -1.24 3.45 7.96
N ALA A 14 -1.50 2.26 8.51
CA ALA A 14 -0.49 1.51 9.24
C ALA A 14 0.72 1.22 8.35
N LEU A 15 0.51 0.72 7.13
CA LEU A 15 1.58 0.47 6.17
C LEU A 15 2.33 1.76 5.80
N VAL A 16 1.64 2.88 5.60
CA VAL A 16 2.25 4.19 5.35
C VAL A 16 3.18 4.59 6.49
N SER A 17 2.82 4.25 7.72
CA SER A 17 3.63 4.58 8.90
C SER A 17 4.88 3.70 9.02
N VAL A 18 4.80 2.42 8.62
CA VAL A 18 5.93 1.48 8.77
C VAL A 18 6.85 1.43 7.54
N LEU A 19 6.31 1.64 6.33
CA LEU A 19 7.07 1.61 5.07
C LEU A 19 8.28 2.54 5.11
N PRO A 20 8.18 3.84 5.45
CA PRO A 20 9.34 4.72 5.51
C PRO A 20 10.45 4.19 6.42
N GLY A 21 10.11 3.55 7.54
CA GLY A 21 11.06 2.95 8.48
C GLY A 21 11.71 1.66 7.98
N LEU A 22 10.94 0.80 7.32
CA LEU A 22 11.44 -0.43 6.66
C LEU A 22 12.35 -0.11 5.47
N LEU A 23 12.06 0.99 4.77
CA LEU A 23 12.77 1.41 3.57
C LEU A 23 14.02 2.26 3.85
N VAL A 24 14.30 2.62 5.11
CA VAL A 24 15.56 3.25 5.53
C VAL A 24 16.69 2.24 5.27
N GLY A 25 17.49 2.49 4.22
CA GLY A 25 18.59 1.63 3.80
C GLY A 25 18.31 0.78 2.55
N ALA A 26 17.06 0.63 2.12
CA ALA A 26 16.70 -0.06 0.87
C ALA A 26 16.96 0.82 -0.36
N THR A 27 17.52 0.24 -1.43
CA THR A 27 17.65 0.93 -2.73
C THR A 27 16.27 1.21 -3.32
N GLY A 28 16.12 2.27 -4.14
CA GLY A 28 14.82 2.66 -4.70
C GLY A 28 14.07 1.52 -5.40
N ALA A 29 14.77 0.58 -6.03
CA ALA A 29 14.20 -0.62 -6.64
C ALA A 29 13.65 -1.63 -5.63
N GLN A 30 14.36 -1.88 -4.52
CA GLN A 30 13.83 -2.72 -3.43
C GLN A 30 12.58 -2.10 -2.81
N ARG A 31 12.55 -0.76 -2.73
CA ARG A 31 11.40 -0.09 -2.16
C ARG A 31 10.13 -0.23 -3.00
N CYS A 32 10.26 -0.14 -4.34
CA CYS A 32 9.15 -0.40 -5.24
C CYS A 32 8.69 -1.87 -5.14
N ALA A 33 9.62 -2.83 -5.08
CA ALA A 33 9.28 -4.25 -4.99
C ALA A 33 8.53 -4.61 -3.69
N GLU A 34 8.95 -4.08 -2.54
CA GLU A 34 8.22 -4.30 -1.28
C GLU A 34 6.85 -3.63 -1.29
N LEU A 35 6.74 -2.44 -1.88
CA LEU A 35 5.46 -1.75 -2.02
C LEU A 35 4.50 -2.52 -2.94
N ASP A 36 5.00 -3.12 -4.02
CA ASP A 36 4.23 -3.97 -4.93
C ASP A 36 3.72 -5.24 -4.24
N GLU A 37 4.58 -5.91 -3.47
CA GLU A 37 4.20 -7.14 -2.76
C GLU A 37 3.16 -6.88 -1.67
N LEU A 38 3.31 -5.76 -0.94
CA LEU A 38 2.33 -5.28 0.02
C LEU A 38 1.01 -4.91 -0.65
N THR A 39 1.08 -4.26 -1.82
CA THR A 39 -0.10 -3.90 -2.63
C THR A 39 -0.85 -5.14 -3.08
N ALA A 40 -0.14 -6.14 -3.61
CA ALA A 40 -0.74 -7.41 -4.03
C ALA A 40 -1.40 -8.11 -2.84
N SER A 41 -0.69 -8.22 -1.70
CA SER A 41 -1.22 -8.83 -0.47
C SER A 41 -2.47 -8.12 0.04
N LEU A 42 -2.54 -6.78 -0.03
CA LEU A 42 -3.72 -6.02 0.36
C LEU A 42 -4.88 -6.23 -0.61
N LEU A 43 -4.62 -6.24 -1.91
CA LEU A 43 -5.64 -6.47 -2.93
C LEU A 43 -6.21 -7.89 -2.89
N GLU A 44 -5.41 -8.88 -2.48
CA GLU A 44 -5.88 -10.24 -2.23
C GLU A 44 -6.76 -10.33 -0.97
N GLN A 45 -6.42 -9.59 0.09
CA GLN A 45 -7.21 -9.54 1.33
C GLN A 45 -8.45 -8.65 1.21
N CYS A 46 -8.47 -7.71 0.27
CA CYS A 46 -9.58 -6.79 0.05
C CYS A 46 -10.60 -7.35 -0.95
N HIS A 47 -11.86 -7.03 -0.71
CA HIS A 47 -12.95 -7.37 -1.62
C HIS A 47 -12.80 -6.64 -2.96
N PRO A 48 -13.26 -7.23 -4.08
CA PRO A 48 -13.16 -6.62 -5.40
C PRO A 48 -13.80 -5.22 -5.49
N GLU A 49 -14.85 -4.98 -4.71
CA GLU A 49 -15.54 -3.69 -4.58
C GLU A 49 -14.71 -2.59 -3.88
N ASP A 50 -13.67 -2.96 -3.12
CA ASP A 50 -12.76 -2.03 -2.44
C ASP A 50 -11.38 -1.95 -3.10
N ARG A 51 -11.06 -2.84 -4.06
CA ARG A 51 -9.77 -2.86 -4.75
C ARG A 51 -9.47 -1.56 -5.48
N GLU A 52 -10.48 -0.89 -6.01
CA GLU A 52 -10.30 0.40 -6.69
C GLU A 52 -9.93 1.52 -5.72
N HIS A 53 -10.55 1.52 -4.53
CA HIS A 53 -10.20 2.43 -3.43
C HIS A 53 -8.77 2.19 -2.96
N VAL A 54 -8.40 0.92 -2.74
CA VAL A 54 -7.06 0.50 -2.34
C VAL A 54 -6.02 0.93 -3.38
N ARG A 55 -6.28 0.71 -4.68
CA ARG A 55 -5.40 1.15 -5.78
C ARG A 55 -5.21 2.67 -5.81
N MET A 56 -6.28 3.44 -5.64
CA MET A 56 -6.19 4.90 -5.58
C MET A 56 -5.30 5.36 -4.42
N ARG A 57 -5.55 4.83 -3.22
CA ARG A 57 -4.80 5.21 -2.00
C ARG A 57 -3.33 4.81 -2.10
N LEU A 58 -3.03 3.65 -2.68
CA LEU A 58 -1.65 3.22 -2.94
C LEU A 58 -0.98 4.07 -4.03
N GLY A 59 -1.72 4.50 -5.06
CA GLY A 59 -1.20 5.43 -6.07
C GLY A 59 -0.87 6.82 -5.48
N GLU A 60 -1.70 7.32 -4.57
CA GLU A 60 -1.39 8.53 -3.78
C GLU A 60 -0.15 8.34 -2.91
N LEU A 61 -0.01 7.16 -2.29
CA LEU A 61 1.14 6.81 -1.48
C LEU A 61 2.44 6.76 -2.27
N SER A 62 2.46 6.07 -3.41
CA SER A 62 3.65 6.00 -4.28
C SER A 62 4.12 7.41 -4.64
N ARG A 63 3.19 8.32 -4.95
CA ARG A 63 3.51 9.73 -5.20
C ARG A 63 4.10 10.45 -3.99
N GLN A 64 3.56 10.25 -2.79
CA GLN A 64 4.11 10.84 -1.56
C GLN A 64 5.52 10.33 -1.24
N LEU A 65 5.78 9.05 -1.54
CA LEU A 65 7.09 8.42 -1.39
C LEU A 65 8.07 8.75 -2.54
N GLY A 66 7.63 9.49 -3.55
CA GLY A 66 8.43 9.81 -4.74
C GLY A 66 8.72 8.59 -5.64
N MET A 67 7.91 7.54 -5.52
CA MET A 67 8.00 6.31 -6.30
C MET A 67 7.08 6.38 -7.52
N PRO A 68 7.48 5.76 -8.64
CA PRO A 68 6.57 5.59 -9.76
C PRO A 68 5.34 4.78 -9.31
N PRO A 69 4.13 5.15 -9.76
CA PRO A 69 2.96 4.31 -9.55
C PRO A 69 3.20 2.95 -10.22
N ALA A 70 2.95 1.87 -9.48
CA ALA A 70 2.96 0.52 -10.01
C ALA A 70 1.72 0.25 -10.88
#